data_AF-E2B038-F1
#
_entry.id   AF-E2B038-F1
#
_cell.length_a   1.000
_cell.length_b   1.000
_cell.length_c   1.000
_cell.angle_alpha   90.00
_cell.angle_beta   90.00
_cell.angle_gamma   90.00
#
_symmetry.space_group_name_H-M   'P 1'
#
loop_
_entity.id
_entity.type
_entity.pdbx_description
1 polymer ?
#
loop_
_entity_poly.entity_id
_entity_poly.type
_entity_poly.pdbx_seq_one_letter_code
_entity_poly.pdbx_strand_id
1 'polypeptide(L)'
;WSIDRNISLTAFKELLNILREEPSLTNILPADPRSILKTPRKSNFLNNSFHYFGIRNSLNSSTLKHNIIVDENTEFCLAINIDGLPLTKSTSSSFWPIL
;
A
#
# COMPACT_ATOMS: atom_id res chain seq x y z
N TRP A 1 -14.07 -10.65 -4.05
CA TRP A 1 -13.71 -12.01 -3.60
C TRP A 1 -12.24 -12.15 -3.22
N SER A 2 -11.28 -12.02 -4.15
CA SER A 2 -9.87 -12.27 -3.81
C SER A 2 -9.33 -11.29 -2.76
N ILE A 3 -9.73 -10.02 -2.82
CA ILE A 3 -9.45 -9.02 -1.77
C ILE A 3 -10.12 -9.42 -0.46
N ASP A 4 -11.43 -9.66 -0.47
CA ASP A 4 -12.22 -10.00 0.73
C ASP A 4 -11.75 -11.29 1.43
N ARG A 5 -11.16 -12.21 0.66
CA ARG A 5 -10.63 -13.50 1.15
C ARG A 5 -9.12 -13.47 1.38
N ASN A 6 -8.47 -12.31 1.24
CA ASN A 6 -7.03 -12.13 1.41
C ASN A 6 -6.19 -13.14 0.61
N ILE A 7 -6.58 -13.40 -0.63
CA ILE A 7 -5.86 -14.30 -1.53
C ILE A 7 -4.60 -13.59 -2.03
N SER A 8 -3.45 -14.27 -1.93
CA SER A 8 -2.19 -13.72 -2.42
C SER A 8 -2.21 -13.52 -3.93
N LEU A 9 -1.51 -12.49 -4.42
CA LEU A 9 -1.39 -12.24 -5.87
C LEU A 9 -0.74 -13.42 -6.60
N THR A 10 0.17 -14.15 -5.95
CA THR A 10 0.81 -15.35 -6.51
C THR A 10 -0.21 -16.46 -6.72
N ALA A 11 -1.00 -16.80 -5.69
CA ALA A 11 -2.02 -17.84 -5.81
C ALA A 11 -3.09 -17.47 -6.84
N PHE A 12 -3.50 -16.20 -6.89
CA PHE A 12 -4.44 -15.73 -7.91
C PHE A 12 -3.83 -15.81 -9.32
N LYS A 13 -2.54 -15.53 -9.47
CA LYS A 13 -1.84 -15.65 -10.76
C LYS A 13 -1.76 -17.09 -11.24
N GLU A 14 -1.45 -18.02 -10.34
CA GLU A 14 -1.43 -19.46 -10.65
C GLU A 14 -2.80 -19.95 -11.08
N LEU A 15 -3.87 -19.54 -10.38
CA LEU A 15 -5.25 -19.85 -10.78
C LEU A 15 -5.58 -19.30 -12.17
N LEU A 16 -5.19 -18.05 -12.47
CA LEU A 16 -5.43 -17.47 -13.80
C LEU A 16 -4.66 -18.21 -14.89
N ASN A 17 -3.46 -18.71 -14.61
CA ASN A 17 -2.72 -19.50 -15.58
C ASN A 17 -3.46 -20.79 -15.91
N ILE A 18 -3.95 -21.52 -14.89
CA ILE A 18 -4.74 -22.74 -15.07
C ILE A 18 -6.01 -22.45 -15.88
N LEU A 19 -6.77 -21.41 -15.50
CA LEU A 19 -8.01 -21.04 -16.21
C LEU A 19 -7.76 -20.62 -17.67
N ARG A 20 -6.57 -20.09 -17.98
CA ARG A 20 -6.20 -19.67 -19.33
C ARG A 20 -5.68 -20.79 -20.21
N GLU A 21 -5.51 -22.01 -19.68
CA GLU A 21 -5.27 -23.21 -20.50
C GLU A 21 -6.50 -23.59 -21.33
N GLU A 22 -7.69 -23.22 -20.84
CA GLU A 22 -8.94 -23.40 -21.56
C GLU A 22 -9.07 -22.36 -22.70
N PRO A 23 -9.10 -22.76 -23.99
CA PRO A 23 -9.03 -21.85 -25.13
C PRO A 23 -10.14 -20.80 -25.17
N SER A 24 -11.32 -21.14 -24.65
CA SER A 24 -12.46 -20.22 -24.56
C SER A 24 -12.23 -19.08 -23.57
N LEU A 25 -11.35 -19.27 -22.58
CA LEU A 25 -11.06 -18.31 -21.51
C LEU A 25 -9.74 -17.55 -21.74
N THR A 26 -8.79 -18.09 -22.52
CA THR A 26 -7.45 -17.50 -22.73
C THR A 26 -7.50 -16.05 -23.20
N ASN A 27 -8.44 -15.71 -24.09
CA ASN A 27 -8.60 -14.37 -24.67
C ASN A 27 -9.49 -13.44 -23.82
N ILE A 28 -10.20 -13.98 -22.84
CA ILE A 28 -11.11 -13.24 -21.97
C ILE A 28 -10.40 -12.86 -20.67
N LEU A 29 -9.62 -13.77 -20.11
CA LEU A 29 -8.95 -13.59 -18.84
C LEU A 29 -7.54 -13.02 -19.04
N PRO A 30 -7.18 -11.93 -18.33
CA PRO A 30 -5.83 -11.40 -18.38
C PRO A 30 -4.85 -12.36 -17.68
N ALA A 31 -3.58 -12.28 -18.10
CA ALA A 31 -2.51 -13.11 -17.54
C ALA A 31 -2.09 -12.70 -16.12
N ASP A 32 -2.31 -11.45 -15.75
CA ASP A 32 -1.87 -10.90 -14.47
C ASP A 32 -3.10 -10.50 -13.63
N PRO A 33 -3.22 -10.99 -12.38
CA PRO A 33 -4.28 -10.59 -11.47
C PRO A 33 -4.41 -9.08 -11.29
N ARG A 34 -3.30 -8.35 -11.40
CA ARG A 34 -3.28 -6.88 -11.29
C ARG A 34 -4.16 -6.21 -12.34
N SER A 35 -4.35 -6.84 -13.51
CA SER A 35 -5.27 -6.34 -14.54
C SER A 35 -6.73 -6.47 -14.10
N ILE A 36 -7.10 -7.60 -13.48
CA ILE A 36 -8.46 -7.82 -12.94
C ILE A 36 -8.73 -6.87 -11.78
N LEU A 37 -7.74 -6.72 -10.90
CA LEU A 37 -7.80 -5.83 -9.73
C LEU A 37 -7.66 -4.35 -10.10
N LYS A 38 -7.49 -4.02 -11.38
CA LYS A 38 -7.28 -2.66 -11.89
C LYS A 38 -6.19 -1.91 -11.11
N THR A 39 -5.10 -2.60 -10.78
CA THR A 39 -4.02 -2.03 -9.99
C THR A 39 -3.42 -0.82 -10.71
N PRO A 40 -3.39 0.37 -10.07
CA PRO A 40 -2.82 1.57 -10.68
C PRO A 40 -1.36 1.36 -11.08
N ARG A 41 -1.01 1.76 -12.31
CA ARG A 41 0.38 1.73 -12.81
C ARG A 41 1.15 3.01 -12.52
N LYS A 42 0.44 4.10 -12.25
CA LYS A 42 0.97 5.40 -11.87
C LYS A 42 0.38 5.75 -10.51
N SER A 43 1.25 6.16 -9.60
CA SER A 43 0.84 6.69 -8.30
C SER A 43 0.79 8.21 -8.38
N ASN A 44 -0.28 8.83 -7.90
CA ASN A 44 -0.36 10.29 -7.76
C ASN A 44 0.62 10.82 -6.69
N PHE A 45 1.21 9.94 -5.88
CA PHE A 45 2.21 10.29 -4.87
C PHE A 45 3.64 10.34 -5.44
N LEU A 46 3.84 9.99 -6.71
CA LEU A 46 5.16 10.01 -7.37
C LEU A 46 5.52 11.37 -7.97
N ASN A 47 4.88 12.44 -7.50
CA ASN A 47 5.46 13.76 -7.69
C ASN A 47 6.66 13.81 -6.71
N ASN A 48 7.83 14.25 -7.14
CA ASN A 48 9.07 14.38 -6.33
C ASN A 48 8.94 15.36 -5.12
N SER A 49 7.74 15.59 -4.63
CA SER A 49 7.38 16.45 -3.52
C SER A 49 7.28 15.67 -2.22
N PHE A 50 7.68 16.31 -1.13
CA PHE A 50 7.39 15.89 0.22
C PHE A 50 5.89 15.59 0.41
N HIS A 51 5.57 14.47 1.06
CA HIS A 51 4.21 14.10 1.42
C HIS A 51 4.10 13.93 2.94
N TYR A 52 3.28 14.77 3.58
CA TYR A 52 3.06 14.72 5.02
C TYR A 52 1.81 13.92 5.35
N PHE A 53 1.98 12.81 6.06
CA PHE A 53 0.87 11.94 6.47
C PHE A 53 0.07 12.47 7.68
N GLY A 54 0.55 13.50 8.38
CA GLY A 54 -0.18 14.13 9.47
C GLY A 54 0.00 13.45 10.83
N ILE A 55 1.04 13.81 11.60
CA ILE A 55 1.30 13.28 12.95
C ILE A 55 0.08 13.46 13.86
N ARG A 56 -0.55 14.65 13.83
CA ARG A 56 -1.77 14.93 14.61
C ARG A 56 -2.90 13.95 14.30
N ASN A 57 -3.12 13.65 13.02
CA ASN A 57 -4.20 12.74 12.61
C ASN A 57 -3.89 11.31 13.07
N SER A 58 -2.63 10.88 12.97
CA SER A 58 -2.18 9.57 13.47
C SER A 58 -2.35 9.45 14.99
N LEU A 59 -1.97 10.47 15.76
CA LEU A 59 -2.15 10.49 17.22
C LEU A 59 -3.63 10.53 17.62
N ASN A 60 -4.45 11.33 16.94
CA ASN A 60 -5.89 11.37 17.21
C ASN A 60 -6.56 10.02 16.89
N SER A 61 -6.22 9.41 15.76
CA SER A 61 -6.79 8.12 15.38
C SER A 61 -6.34 6.99 16.30
N SER A 62 -5.09 6.98 16.77
CA SER A 62 -4.60 5.99 17.72
C SER A 62 -5.23 6.16 19.10
N THR A 63 -5.32 7.39 19.61
CA THR A 63 -5.96 7.68 20.91
C THR A 63 -7.43 7.28 20.91
N LEU A 64 -8.18 7.62 19.86
CA LEU A 64 -9.57 7.18 19.70
C LEU A 64 -9.70 5.66 19.59
N LYS A 65 -8.84 5.00 18.81
CA LYS A 65 -8.87 3.54 18.61
C LYS A 65 -8.59 2.78 19.90
N HIS A 66 -7.75 3.33 20.77
CA HIS A 66 -7.30 2.68 22.01
C HIS A 66 -7.96 3.28 23.27
N ASN A 67 -8.96 4.15 23.13
CA ASN A 67 -9.61 4.88 24.24
C ASN A 67 -8.61 5.53 25.22
N ILE A 68 -7.54 6.11 24.67
CA ILE A 68 -6.54 6.83 25.46
C ILE A 68 -7.08 8.21 25.77
N ILE A 69 -7.20 8.53 27.07
CA ILE A 69 -7.54 9.86 27.56
C ILE A 69 -6.23 10.60 27.82
N VAL A 70 -6.12 11.82 27.31
CA VAL A 70 -4.93 12.66 27.40
C VAL A 70 -5.30 13.92 28.17
N ASP A 71 -4.56 14.23 29.23
CA ASP A 71 -4.79 15.43 30.04
C ASP A 71 -4.36 16.70 29.29
N GLU A 72 -4.97 17.83 29.61
CA GLU A 72 -4.83 19.11 28.90
C GLU A 72 -3.41 19.71 28.85
N ASN A 73 -2.42 19.12 29.51
CA ASN A 73 -1.02 19.55 29.45
C ASN A 73 -0.04 18.37 29.23
N THR A 74 -0.52 17.30 28.60
CA THR A 74 0.35 16.15 28.31
C THR A 74 1.34 16.50 27.20
N GLU A 75 2.62 16.45 27.51
CA GLU A 75 3.70 16.59 26.52
C GLU A 75 4.02 15.26 25.86
N PHE A 76 4.27 15.30 24.54
CA PHE A 76 4.69 14.14 23.77
C PHE A 76 6.09 14.36 23.21
N CYS A 77 7.02 13.50 23.59
CA CYS A 77 8.32 13.43 22.92
C CYS A 77 8.19 12.58 21.65
N LEU A 78 8.46 13.18 20.50
CA LEU A 78 8.45 12.50 19.21
C LEU A 78 9.88 12.19 18.79
N ALA A 79 10.19 10.91 18.63
CA ALA A 79 11.40 10.45 17.97
C ALA A 79 11.08 10.27 16.48
N ILE A 80 11.56 11.20 15.66
CA ILE A 80 11.31 11.20 14.22
C ILE A 80 12.49 10.54 13.50
N ASN A 81 12.18 9.55 12.67
CA ASN A 81 13.18 8.91 11.81
C ASN A 81 12.92 9.27 10.34
N ILE A 82 14.00 9.59 9.63
CA ILE A 82 13.99 9.89 8.20
C ILE A 82 14.91 8.87 7.53
N ASP A 83 14.32 7.85 6.93
CA ASP A 83 15.05 6.78 6.25
C ASP A 83 14.77 6.79 4.75
N GLY A 84 15.69 6.31 3.93
CA GLY A 84 15.55 6.21 2.49
C GLY A 84 15.24 4.78 2.06
N LEU A 85 14.01 4.52 1.59
CA LEU A 85 13.63 3.22 1.04
C LEU A 85 13.67 3.26 -0.51
N PRO A 86 14.55 2.48 -1.17
CA PRO A 86 14.57 2.42 -2.63
C PRO A 86 13.22 1.96 -3.19
N LEU A 87 12.60 2.78 -4.07
CA LEU A 87 11.29 2.46 -4.64
C LEU A 87 11.37 1.36 -5.71
N THR A 88 12.44 1.35 -6.50
CA THR A 88 12.68 0.33 -7.51
C THR A 88 14.17 0.01 -7.59
N LYS A 89 14.51 -1.17 -8.11
CA LYS A 89 15.91 -1.57 -8.37
C LYS A 89 16.51 -0.89 -9.61
N SER A 90 15.66 -0.37 -10.49
CA SER A 90 16.03 0.14 -11.82
C SER A 90 16.22 1.66 -11.86
N THR A 91 15.87 2.38 -10.79
CA THR A 91 15.97 3.84 -10.70
C THR A 91 16.60 4.23 -9.36
N SER A 92 17.25 5.39 -9.29
CA SER A 92 17.79 5.97 -8.05
C SER A 92 16.72 6.62 -7.16
N SER A 93 15.43 6.46 -7.49
CA SER A 93 14.32 7.05 -6.73
C SER A 93 14.15 6.35 -5.39
N SER A 94 14.16 7.13 -4.30
CA SER A 94 13.95 6.63 -2.94
C SER A 94 12.76 7.33 -2.31
N PHE A 95 11.96 6.57 -1.56
CA PHE A 95 10.89 7.08 -0.72
C PHE A 95 11.46 7.40 0.66
N TRP A 96 11.18 8.61 1.15
CA TRP A 96 11.69 9.09 2.43
C TRP A 96 10.53 9.28 3.41
N PRO A 97 10.01 8.19 4.03
CA PRO A 97 8.97 8.34 5.03
C PRO A 97 9.51 9.08 6.25
N ILE A 98 8.69 10.00 6.78
CA ILE A 98 8.85 10.50 8.13
C ILE A 98 8.04 9.56 9.03
N LEU A 99 8.75 8.75 9.83
CA LEU A 99 8.18 7.78 10.76
C LEU A 99 8.26 8.29 12.19
#